data_AF-A0AB39S892-F1
#
_entry.id   AF-A0AB39S892-F1
#
_cell.length_a   1.000
_cell.length_b   1.000
_cell.length_c   1.000
_cell.angle_alpha   90.00
_cell.angle_beta   90.00
_cell.angle_gamma   90.00
#
_symmetry.space_group_name_H-M   'P 1'
#
loop_
_entity.id
_entity.type
_entity.pdbx_description
1 polymer ?
#
loop_
_entity_poly.entity_id
_entity_poly.type
_entity_poly.pdbx_seq_one_letter_code
_entity_poly.pdbx_strand_id
1 'polypeptide(L)'
;MRPLAGCAVVIAAAVTLAGCGSDASDDKDSSSATPELKVTGAYMPAPSMDTMAAGFFTVTNSGGADTLTSVTSDLSDNVTLHSTKGGAMEEEKSFKVPSKGTLDFASGGNHLMFEKLTHKPKQGEKVSVELHFAKSGTVKISMPVKSATYTPKTGH
;
A
#
# COMPACT_ATOMS: atom_id res chain seq x y z
N MET A 1 -32.93 -34.54 77.07
CA MET A 1 -32.14 -35.39 76.15
C MET A 1 -31.64 -34.49 75.02
N ARG A 2 -30.37 -34.08 75.12
CA ARG A 2 -29.58 -33.35 74.10
C ARG A 2 -28.89 -34.41 73.20
N PRO A 3 -28.20 -34.09 72.08
CA PRO A 3 -28.04 -32.82 71.33
C PRO A 3 -28.30 -33.07 69.80
N LEU A 4 -28.12 -32.15 68.85
CA LEU A 4 -26.84 -31.85 68.20
C LEU A 4 -27.03 -30.83 67.05
N ALA A 5 -25.98 -30.03 66.85
CA ALA A 5 -25.56 -29.39 65.60
C ALA A 5 -26.45 -28.26 65.05
N GLY A 6 -25.94 -27.09 64.68
CA GLY A 6 -24.56 -26.65 64.49
C GLY A 6 -24.57 -25.54 63.45
N CYS A 7 -23.92 -24.42 63.78
CA CYS A 7 -23.39 -23.35 62.92
C CYS A 7 -24.03 -23.08 61.54
N ALA A 8 -24.60 -21.89 61.36
CA ALA A 8 -24.36 -21.11 60.15
C ALA A 8 -24.32 -19.62 60.47
N VAL A 9 -23.26 -18.99 59.98
CA VAL A 9 -22.72 -17.68 60.30
C VAL A 9 -22.95 -16.78 59.07
N VAL A 10 -23.46 -15.57 59.32
CA VAL A 10 -23.11 -14.27 58.68
C VAL A 10 -23.62 -13.97 57.26
N ILE A 11 -24.59 -13.03 57.23
CA ILE A 11 -24.65 -11.72 56.53
C ILE A 11 -23.78 -11.55 55.26
N ALA A 12 -24.39 -11.20 54.13
CA ALA A 12 -23.91 -10.12 53.25
C ALA A 12 -24.97 -9.68 52.24
N ALA A 13 -25.01 -8.36 52.00
CA ALA A 13 -26.00 -7.61 51.26
C ALA A 13 -25.97 -7.84 49.74
N ALA A 14 -27.14 -7.77 49.12
CA ALA A 14 -27.31 -7.70 47.67
C ALA A 14 -27.09 -6.24 47.20
N VAL A 15 -26.00 -6.01 46.45
CA VAL A 15 -25.83 -4.84 45.60
C VAL A 15 -25.66 -5.36 44.17
N THR A 16 -26.69 -5.21 43.35
CA THR A 16 -26.61 -5.50 41.91
C THR A 16 -26.55 -4.19 41.15
N LEU A 17 -25.33 -3.78 40.77
CA LEU A 17 -25.12 -2.78 39.73
C LEU A 17 -23.94 -3.20 38.85
N ALA A 18 -24.26 -3.76 37.68
CA ALA A 18 -23.41 -3.88 36.49
C ALA A 18 -24.38 -4.09 35.33
N GLY A 19 -24.47 -3.28 34.27
CA GLY A 19 -23.47 -2.42 33.67
C GLY A 19 -22.79 -3.14 32.50
N CYS A 20 -23.05 -2.67 31.27
CA CYS A 20 -22.42 -3.02 30.00
C CYS A 20 -22.94 -4.27 29.26
N GLY A 21 -23.89 -4.06 28.34
CA GLY A 21 -24.07 -4.92 27.17
C GLY A 21 -23.08 -4.48 26.10
N SER A 22 -21.99 -5.23 25.96
CA SER A 22 -21.02 -5.08 24.87
C SER A 22 -21.54 -5.80 23.64
N ASP A 23 -22.23 -5.08 22.76
CA ASP A 23 -22.20 -5.36 21.33
C ASP A 23 -20.97 -4.64 20.78
N ALA A 24 -19.80 -5.21 21.07
CA ALA A 24 -18.56 -4.78 20.48
C ALA A 24 -18.60 -5.21 19.02
N SER A 25 -19.07 -4.30 18.16
CA SER A 25 -18.62 -4.29 16.78
C SER A 25 -17.09 -4.27 16.86
N ASP A 26 -16.47 -5.39 16.51
CA ASP A 26 -15.03 -5.53 16.30
C ASP A 26 -14.60 -4.64 15.11
N ASP A 27 -14.69 -3.33 15.28
CA ASP A 27 -13.88 -2.36 14.55
C ASP A 27 -12.47 -2.47 15.14
N LYS A 28 -11.79 -3.57 14.77
CA LYS A 28 -10.34 -3.68 14.88
C LYS A 28 -9.76 -2.52 14.08
N ASP A 29 -9.40 -1.48 14.82
CA ASP A 29 -8.53 -0.39 14.44
C ASP A 29 -7.44 -0.89 13.47
N SER A 30 -7.71 -0.71 12.17
CA SER A 30 -6.87 -1.18 11.07
C SER A 30 -5.58 -0.35 10.93
N SER A 31 -5.35 0.57 11.86
CA SER A 31 -4.18 1.44 11.91
C SER A 31 -2.93 0.76 12.50
N SER A 32 -3.10 -0.37 13.21
CA SER A 32 -2.01 -1.08 13.91
C SER A 32 -1.60 -2.43 13.28
N ALA A 33 -2.22 -2.86 12.19
CA ALA A 33 -1.82 -4.08 11.49
C ALA A 33 -0.55 -3.85 10.65
N THR A 34 0.36 -4.84 10.63
CA THR A 34 1.54 -4.80 9.76
C THR A 34 1.10 -4.82 8.29
N PRO A 35 1.62 -3.95 7.41
CA PRO A 35 1.33 -4.02 5.98
C PRO A 35 1.90 -5.27 5.33
N GLU A 36 1.19 -5.80 4.34
CA GLU A 36 1.61 -6.97 3.57
C GLU A 36 1.47 -6.63 2.07
N LEU A 37 2.55 -6.09 1.51
CA LEU A 37 2.53 -5.53 0.16
C LEU A 37 2.98 -6.54 -0.89
N LYS A 38 2.26 -6.58 -2.02
CA LYS A 38 2.62 -7.32 -3.22
C LYS A 38 2.54 -6.42 -4.43
N VAL A 39 3.66 -6.25 -5.14
CA VAL A 39 3.73 -5.47 -6.37
C VAL A 39 3.58 -6.40 -7.57
N THR A 40 2.72 -6.03 -8.51
CA THR A 40 2.44 -6.80 -9.73
C THR A 40 2.29 -5.90 -10.94
N GLY A 41 2.32 -6.51 -12.12
CA GLY A 41 2.03 -5.79 -13.36
C GLY A 41 2.99 -4.65 -13.65
N ALA A 42 4.23 -4.71 -13.17
CA ALA A 42 5.19 -3.64 -13.43
C ALA A 42 5.55 -3.58 -14.93
N TYR A 43 5.49 -2.40 -15.53
CA TYR A 43 5.97 -2.16 -16.90
C TYR A 43 6.29 -0.68 -17.14
N MET A 44 7.15 -0.47 -18.14
CA MET A 44 7.47 0.85 -18.70
C MET A 44 7.20 0.82 -20.20
N PRO A 45 6.25 1.60 -20.76
CA PRO A 45 6.17 1.76 -22.20
C PRO A 45 7.46 2.38 -22.71
N ALA A 46 7.98 1.88 -23.83
CA ALA A 46 9.15 2.46 -24.48
C ALA A 46 8.92 3.97 -24.68
N PRO A 47 9.76 4.84 -24.11
CA PRO A 47 9.51 6.26 -24.13
C PRO A 47 9.73 6.82 -25.53
N SER A 48 8.86 7.75 -25.93
CA SER A 48 9.04 8.50 -27.18
C SER A 48 10.18 9.50 -27.07
N MET A 49 10.32 10.11 -25.90
CA MET A 49 11.37 11.09 -25.56
C MET A 49 12.63 10.39 -25.07
N ASP A 50 13.78 11.06 -25.22
CA ASP A 50 15.07 10.53 -24.76
C ASP A 50 15.36 10.86 -23.28
N THR A 51 14.63 11.84 -22.73
CA THR A 51 14.90 12.41 -21.40
C THR A 51 13.85 12.07 -20.35
N MET A 52 12.72 11.47 -20.75
CA MET A 52 11.56 11.21 -19.89
C MET A 52 10.96 9.83 -20.16
N ALA A 53 10.56 9.12 -19.11
CA ALA A 53 9.82 7.86 -19.21
C ALA A 53 8.75 7.75 -18.11
N ALA A 54 7.71 6.95 -18.36
CA ALA A 54 6.66 6.66 -17.39
C ALA A 54 6.71 5.19 -16.94
N GLY A 55 6.50 4.94 -15.65
CA GLY A 55 6.43 3.61 -15.07
C GLY A 55 5.09 3.31 -14.41
N PHE A 56 4.64 2.08 -14.54
CA PHE A 56 3.34 1.60 -14.07
C PHE A 56 3.46 0.29 -13.32
N PHE A 57 2.59 0.06 -12.34
CA PHE A 57 2.51 -1.14 -11.52
C PHE A 57 1.26 -1.07 -10.62
N THR A 58 0.91 -2.20 -10.01
CA THR A 58 -0.14 -2.29 -8.98
C THR A 58 0.45 -2.78 -7.67
N VAL A 59 0.13 -2.10 -6.57
CA VAL A 59 0.42 -2.56 -5.20
C VAL A 59 -0.86 -3.08 -4.59
N THR A 60 -0.91 -4.37 -4.26
CA THR A 60 -1.97 -4.96 -3.43
C THR A 60 -1.47 -5.10 -2.00
N ASN A 61 -2.31 -4.74 -1.04
CA ASN A 61 -2.01 -4.84 0.38
C ASN A 61 -3.04 -5.71 1.09
N SER A 62 -2.63 -6.85 1.64
CA SER A 62 -3.51 -7.72 2.45
C SER A 62 -3.51 -7.39 3.94
N GLY A 63 -2.57 -6.55 4.38
CA GLY A 63 -2.34 -6.17 5.77
C GLY A 63 -2.87 -4.78 6.13
N GLY A 64 -2.22 -4.13 7.10
CA GLY A 64 -2.53 -2.76 7.51
C GLY A 64 -2.01 -1.69 6.55
N ALA A 65 -2.47 -0.45 6.71
CA ALA A 65 -2.19 0.63 5.75
C ALA A 65 -0.72 1.06 5.73
N ASP A 66 -0.23 1.45 4.55
CA ASP A 66 1.12 1.99 4.31
C ASP A 66 1.07 3.23 3.39
N THR A 67 2.22 3.82 3.09
CA THR A 67 2.37 4.98 2.22
C THR A 67 3.63 4.81 1.38
N LEU A 68 3.51 4.89 0.06
CA LEU A 68 4.65 5.03 -0.86
C LEU A 68 5.15 6.47 -0.79
N THR A 69 6.38 6.68 -0.32
CA THR A 69 6.93 8.02 -0.05
C THR A 69 7.93 8.49 -1.09
N SER A 70 8.63 7.56 -1.74
CA SER A 70 9.60 7.89 -2.79
C SER A 70 9.95 6.66 -3.62
N VAL A 71 10.62 6.90 -4.74
CA VAL A 71 11.10 5.86 -5.64
C VAL A 71 12.51 6.20 -6.10
N THR A 72 13.37 5.19 -6.26
CA THR A 72 14.69 5.33 -6.86
C THR A 72 14.91 4.30 -7.96
N SER A 73 15.82 4.58 -8.89
CA SER A 73 16.16 3.71 -10.01
C SER A 73 17.56 3.98 -10.53
N ASP A 74 18.18 2.99 -11.15
CA ASP A 74 19.44 3.12 -11.89
C ASP A 74 19.28 3.86 -13.23
N LEU A 75 18.06 3.92 -13.77
CA LEU A 75 17.77 4.62 -15.01
C LEU A 75 17.81 6.15 -14.85
N SER A 76 17.54 6.67 -13.65
CA SER A 76 17.52 8.10 -13.37
C SER A 76 17.61 8.40 -11.87
N ASP A 77 18.38 9.44 -11.54
CA ASP A 77 18.43 10.03 -10.19
C ASP A 77 17.19 10.90 -9.84
N ASN A 78 16.28 11.12 -10.79
CA ASN A 78 15.10 11.98 -10.65
C ASN A 78 13.86 11.14 -11.00
N VAL A 79 13.33 10.42 -10.00
CA VAL A 79 12.08 9.66 -10.12
C VAL A 79 11.03 10.25 -9.19
N THR A 80 9.95 10.77 -9.77
CA THR A 80 8.86 11.43 -9.04
C THR A 80 7.55 10.64 -9.16
N LEU A 81 6.66 10.89 -8.20
CA LEU A 81 5.34 10.28 -8.09
C LEU A 81 4.32 11.25 -8.68
N HIS A 82 3.57 10.86 -9.72
CA HIS A 82 2.63 11.76 -10.38
C HIS A 82 1.21 11.17 -10.38
N SER A 83 0.20 12.05 -10.31
CA SER A 83 -1.19 11.73 -10.61
C SER A 83 -1.64 12.46 -11.88
N THR A 84 -2.61 11.89 -12.61
CA THR A 84 -3.22 12.56 -13.76
C THR A 84 -4.65 12.93 -13.42
N LYS A 85 -4.96 14.24 -13.37
CA LYS A 85 -6.29 14.77 -13.05
C LYS A 85 -6.73 15.72 -14.15
N GLY A 86 -7.87 15.45 -14.78
CA GLY A 86 -8.40 16.30 -15.87
C GLY A 86 -7.44 16.42 -17.08
N GLY A 87 -6.55 15.44 -17.28
CA GLY A 87 -5.53 15.47 -18.34
C GLY A 87 -4.24 16.20 -17.96
N ALA A 88 -4.17 16.85 -16.80
CA ALA A 88 -2.95 17.44 -16.28
C ALA A 88 -2.20 16.45 -15.38
N MET A 89 -0.87 16.42 -15.49
CA MET A 89 0.00 15.66 -14.58
C MET A 89 0.38 16.56 -13.39
N GLU A 90 0.20 16.04 -12.19
CA GLU A 90 0.55 16.72 -10.95
C GLU A 90 1.52 15.84 -10.16
N GLU A 91 2.63 16.43 -9.70
CA GLU A 91 3.55 15.75 -8.80
C GLU A 91 2.91 15.61 -7.41
N GLU A 92 2.99 14.41 -6.86
CA GLU A 92 2.48 14.03 -5.56
C GLU A 92 3.66 13.69 -4.65
N LYS A 93 3.60 14.14 -3.39
CA LYS A 93 4.68 13.83 -2.42
C LYS A 93 4.68 12.37 -1.98
N SER A 94 3.53 11.70 -2.07
CA SER A 94 3.35 10.33 -1.60
C SER A 94 2.00 9.78 -2.05
N PHE A 95 1.87 8.46 -2.07
CA PHE A 95 0.58 7.78 -2.28
C PHE A 95 0.25 6.87 -1.12
N LYS A 96 -1.00 6.95 -0.61
CA LYS A 96 -1.49 6.04 0.41
C LYS A 96 -1.75 4.66 -0.20
N VAL A 97 -1.35 3.61 0.51
CA VAL A 97 -1.75 2.22 0.24
C VAL A 97 -2.74 1.81 1.33
N PRO A 98 -4.05 1.74 1.02
CA PRO A 98 -5.05 1.38 2.01
C PRO A 98 -4.79 0.00 2.61
N SER A 99 -5.20 -0.21 3.87
CA SER A 99 -5.26 -1.55 4.45
C SER A 99 -6.24 -2.42 3.65
N LYS A 100 -5.90 -3.69 3.39
CA LYS A 100 -6.75 -4.60 2.61
C LYS A 100 -7.22 -4.01 1.28
N GLY A 101 -6.36 -3.24 0.61
CA GLY A 101 -6.70 -2.46 -0.58
C GLY A 101 -5.61 -2.45 -1.62
N THR A 102 -5.79 -1.59 -2.62
CA THR A 102 -4.92 -1.50 -3.80
C THR A 102 -4.54 -0.05 -4.08
N LEU A 103 -3.31 0.15 -4.55
CA LEU A 103 -2.83 1.38 -5.15
C LEU A 103 -2.36 1.07 -6.57
N ASP A 104 -3.02 1.71 -7.55
CA ASP A 104 -2.75 1.50 -8.97
C ASP A 104 -1.98 2.66 -9.59
N PHE A 105 -0.90 2.32 -10.28
CA PHE A 105 -0.18 3.17 -11.22
C PHE A 105 -0.46 2.66 -12.63
N ALA A 106 -1.30 3.38 -13.37
CA ALA A 106 -1.78 2.99 -14.70
C ALA A 106 -1.84 4.21 -15.64
N SER A 107 -1.82 3.94 -16.94
CA SER A 107 -1.89 5.00 -17.96
C SER A 107 -3.17 5.83 -17.80
N GLY A 108 -3.03 7.15 -17.81
CA GLY A 108 -4.14 8.09 -17.56
C GLY A 108 -4.50 8.29 -16.08
N GLY A 109 -3.83 7.59 -15.15
CA GLY A 109 -3.96 7.75 -13.70
C GLY A 109 -2.63 8.10 -13.04
N ASN A 110 -2.31 7.42 -11.93
CA ASN A 110 -1.03 7.59 -11.25
C ASN A 110 0.10 6.95 -12.06
N HIS A 111 1.27 7.55 -12.06
CA HIS A 111 2.45 7.05 -12.78
C HIS A 111 3.72 7.48 -12.07
N LEU A 112 4.78 6.69 -12.25
CA LEU A 112 6.13 7.18 -11.98
C LEU A 112 6.55 8.04 -13.17
N MET A 113 7.15 9.19 -12.90
CA MET A 113 7.85 9.97 -13.91
C MET A 113 9.35 9.86 -13.66
N PHE A 114 10.07 9.38 -14.67
CA PHE A 114 11.53 9.34 -14.67
C PHE A 114 12.00 10.51 -15.52
N GLU A 115 12.75 11.44 -14.92
CA GLU A 115 13.29 12.61 -15.61
C GLU A 115 14.80 12.51 -15.76
N LYS A 116 15.42 13.20 -16.72
CA LYS A 116 16.88 13.20 -16.91
C LYS A 116 17.46 11.77 -17.00
N LEU A 117 16.83 10.93 -17.82
CA LEU A 117 17.27 9.55 -18.03
C LEU A 117 18.76 9.47 -18.38
N THR A 118 19.47 8.50 -17.80
CA THR A 118 20.88 8.22 -18.14
C THR A 118 21.03 7.73 -19.58
N HIS A 119 20.00 7.06 -20.10
CA HIS A 119 19.86 6.64 -21.49
C HIS A 119 18.39 6.38 -21.82
N LYS A 120 18.04 6.33 -23.11
CA LYS A 120 16.70 5.94 -23.55
C LYS A 120 16.51 4.43 -23.42
N PRO A 121 15.64 3.94 -22.51
CA PRO A 121 15.41 2.51 -22.33
C PRO A 121 14.68 1.92 -23.54
N LYS A 122 15.06 0.71 -23.96
CA LYS A 122 14.52 0.07 -25.18
C LYS A 122 13.64 -1.12 -24.85
N GLN A 123 12.67 -1.42 -25.71
CA GLN A 123 11.80 -2.59 -25.55
C GLN A 123 12.63 -3.87 -25.34
N GLY A 124 12.25 -4.67 -24.35
CA GLY A 124 12.95 -5.90 -23.95
C GLY A 124 13.96 -5.71 -22.82
N GLU A 125 14.37 -4.47 -22.56
CA GLU A 125 15.18 -4.10 -21.39
C GLU A 125 14.37 -4.22 -20.09
N LYS A 126 15.06 -4.23 -18.95
CA LYS A 126 14.46 -4.23 -17.62
C LYS A 126 15.11 -3.15 -16.79
N VAL A 127 14.28 -2.28 -16.24
CA VAL A 127 14.70 -1.19 -15.34
C VAL A 127 14.54 -1.66 -13.89
N SER A 128 15.55 -1.43 -13.05
CA SER A 128 15.44 -1.74 -11.63
C SER A 128 14.82 -0.54 -10.91
N VAL A 129 13.77 -0.79 -10.13
CA VAL A 129 13.06 0.26 -9.39
C VAL A 129 12.94 -0.15 -7.93
N GLU A 130 13.28 0.77 -7.03
CA GLU A 130 13.10 0.60 -5.60
C GLU A 130 11.98 1.51 -5.11
N LEU A 131 10.91 0.91 -4.61
CA LEU A 131 9.78 1.61 -4.01
C LEU A 131 10.01 1.74 -2.51
N HIS A 132 10.00 2.95 -1.99
CA HIS A 132 10.23 3.20 -0.56
C HIS A 132 8.90 3.48 0.13
N PHE A 133 8.50 2.56 1.02
CA PHE A 133 7.30 2.66 1.83
C PHE A 133 7.62 3.09 3.26
N ALA A 134 6.71 3.85 3.86
CA ALA A 134 6.88 4.39 5.20
C ALA A 134 6.99 3.30 6.29
N LYS A 135 6.25 2.19 6.15
CA LYS A 135 6.25 1.09 7.14
C LYS A 135 6.92 -0.19 6.62
N SER A 136 6.66 -0.58 5.37
CA SER A 136 7.25 -1.79 4.78
C SER A 136 8.71 -1.62 4.32
N GLY A 137 9.26 -0.41 4.34
CA GLY A 137 10.62 -0.15 3.87
C GLY A 137 10.73 -0.25 2.35
N THR A 138 11.87 -0.76 1.85
CA THR A 138 12.16 -0.80 0.42
C THR A 138 11.69 -2.09 -0.24
N VAL A 139 10.89 -1.96 -1.30
CA VAL A 139 10.49 -3.06 -2.18
C VAL A 139 11.14 -2.89 -3.55
N LYS A 140 12.02 -3.82 -3.92
CA LYS A 140 12.67 -3.82 -5.24
C LYS A 140 11.81 -4.53 -6.27
N ILE A 141 11.61 -3.93 -7.43
CA ILE A 141 10.87 -4.50 -8.54
C ILE A 141 11.68 -4.40 -9.83
N SER A 142 11.48 -5.38 -10.72
CA SER A 142 11.98 -5.32 -12.09
C SER A 142 10.87 -4.84 -13.00
N MET A 143 11.10 -3.73 -13.68
CA MET A 143 10.14 -3.10 -14.58
C MET A 143 10.54 -3.33 -16.04
N PRO A 144 9.96 -4.33 -16.72
CA PRO A 144 10.26 -4.59 -18.13
C PRO A 144 9.77 -3.46 -19.04
N VAL A 145 10.60 -3.08 -19.99
CA VAL A 145 10.25 -2.11 -21.03
C VAL A 145 9.43 -2.81 -22.11
N LYS A 146 8.22 -2.33 -22.33
CA LYS A 146 7.23 -2.87 -23.28
C LYS A 146 7.09 -1.95 -24.49
N SER A 147 6.36 -2.38 -25.51
CA SER A 147 6.02 -1.52 -26.64
C SER A 147 5.33 -0.25 -26.16
N ALA A 148 5.52 0.88 -26.86
CA ALA A 148 4.87 2.15 -26.51
C ALA A 148 3.34 2.06 -26.44
N THR A 149 2.74 1.15 -27.23
CA THR A 149 1.31 0.88 -27.29
C THR A 149 0.86 -0.30 -26.41
N TYR A 150 1.71 -0.75 -25.48
CA TYR A 150 1.38 -1.87 -24.62
C TYR A 150 0.19 -1.55 -23.70
N THR A 151 -0.84 -2.38 -23.79
CA THR A 151 -1.95 -2.40 -22.84
C THR A 151 -1.81 -3.67 -21.98
N PRO A 152 -1.70 -3.55 -20.65
CA PRO A 152 -1.64 -4.72 -19.77
C PRO A 152 -2.93 -5.55 -19.90
N LYS A 153 -2.80 -6.87 -20.03
CA LYS A 153 -3.95 -7.80 -20.09
C LYS A 153 -4.52 -8.14 -18.71
N THR A 154 -3.79 -7.79 -17.65
CA THR A 154 -4.13 -8.07 -16.25
C THR A 154 -3.67 -6.88 -15.43
N GLY A 155 -4.63 -6.09 -14.95
CA GLY A 155 -4.42 -4.80 -14.28
C GLY A 155 -5.31 -3.75 -14.94
N HIS A 156 -6.60 -3.78 -14.55
CA HIS A 156 -7.77 -2.98 -14.96
C HIS A 156 -7.93 -2.66 -16.46
#